data_AF-V3ZEX4-F1
#
_entry.id   AF-V3ZEX4-F1
#
_cell.length_a   1.000
_cell.length_b   1.000
_cell.length_c   1.000
_cell.angle_alpha   90.00
_cell.angle_beta   90.00
_cell.angle_gamma   90.00
#
_symmetry.space_group_name_H-M   'P 1'
#
loop_
_entity.id
_entity.type
_entity.pdbx_description
1 polymer ?
#
loop_
_entity_poly.entity_id
_entity_poly.type
_entity_poly.pdbx_seq_one_letter_code
_entity_poly.pdbx_strand_id
1 'polypeptide(L)'
;MNGNAEKRPSNKLTNILNTNIVSCSALSCSKLALASEGEGEQILEESGRILSTSAPASTNCLLGNFEESILNGRIEPCGAVDGFTAAIGASGSFCPKHISLPVSAYFFKLSDDNAPSPYLGHINLDTLGKRGYHIPKKGTVQVTLFNPNKTVVKMFVVMYDMTDMPPRCQTFIRQRTLYMPVDSDSDQPSYLRYLIHLRFASTKSSKVYLHTDLRLIFARDKFEFDNKVAQYELRSFTEGPTKPKYSPKR
;
A
#
# COMPACT_ATOMS: atom_id res chain seq x y z
N MET A 1 38.13 37.67 33.17
CA MET A 1 36.84 38.18 33.71
C MET A 1 35.99 38.62 32.54
N ASN A 2 34.74 38.12 32.49
CA ASN A 2 33.63 38.43 31.58
C ASN A 2 33.83 37.98 30.11
N GLY A 3 33.14 36.98 29.57
CA GLY A 3 31.84 36.40 29.93
C GLY A 3 30.71 37.21 29.30
N ASN A 4 30.35 36.91 28.05
CA ASN A 4 29.13 37.38 27.38
C ASN A 4 28.66 36.26 26.44
N ALA A 5 27.78 35.37 26.90
CA ALA A 5 26.32 35.53 26.88
C ALA A 5 25.73 35.22 25.50
N GLU A 6 25.57 33.92 25.29
CA GLU A 6 24.77 33.24 24.29
C GLU A 6 23.32 33.76 24.29
N LYS A 7 22.83 34.23 23.14
CA LYS A 7 21.42 34.58 22.91
C LYS A 7 20.90 33.91 21.63
N ARG A 8 20.24 32.77 21.79
CA ARG A 8 19.05 32.38 20.99
C ARG A 8 17.86 33.21 21.53
N PRO A 9 16.86 33.64 20.72
CA PRO A 9 15.87 32.74 20.07
C PRO A 9 15.43 33.26 18.67
N SER A 10 14.78 32.52 17.78
CA SER A 10 13.41 32.03 17.91
C SER A 10 13.06 31.25 16.63
N ASN A 11 12.75 29.96 16.78
CA ASN A 11 12.16 29.15 15.72
C ASN A 11 10.71 29.60 15.53
N LYS A 12 10.43 30.29 14.43
CA LYS A 12 9.06 30.37 13.91
C LYS A 12 8.73 29.04 13.25
N LEU A 13 7.97 28.22 13.98
CA LEU A 13 7.19 27.12 13.42
C LEU A 13 6.18 27.71 12.43
N THR A 14 6.41 27.47 11.14
CA THR A 14 5.34 27.51 10.13
C THR A 14 4.80 26.09 9.96
N ASN A 15 3.68 25.82 10.64
CA ASN A 15 2.70 24.85 10.17
C ASN A 15 1.96 25.45 8.98
N ILE A 16 1.67 24.62 7.96
CA ILE A 16 0.51 24.57 7.04
C ILE A 16 0.90 23.53 5.97
N LEU A 17 0.39 22.28 6.07
CA LEU A 17 -0.65 21.67 5.20
C LEU A 17 -0.28 21.80 3.71
N ASN A 18 -0.22 20.76 2.86
CA ASN A 18 -1.22 19.72 2.68
C ASN A 18 -0.69 18.63 1.69
N THR A 19 -1.11 17.39 1.93
CA THR A 19 -1.48 16.36 0.94
C THR A 19 -1.01 16.50 -0.51
N ASN A 20 0.10 15.85 -0.85
CA ASN A 20 0.28 15.27 -2.18
C ASN A 20 0.05 13.76 -2.06
N ILE A 21 -1.21 13.37 -2.21
CA ILE A 21 -1.56 11.99 -2.53
C ILE A 21 -0.98 11.76 -3.92
N VAL A 22 0.11 11.00 -4.00
CA VAL A 22 0.59 10.46 -5.27
C VAL A 22 -0.58 9.70 -5.88
N SER A 23 -1.14 10.23 -6.97
CA SER A 23 -2.15 9.54 -7.75
C SER A 23 -1.48 8.34 -8.41
N CYS A 24 -1.49 7.21 -7.70
CA CYS A 24 -1.05 5.94 -8.25
C CYS A 24 -2.20 5.41 -9.11
N SER A 25 -2.07 5.48 -10.43
CA SER A 25 -2.94 4.72 -11.31
C SER A 25 -2.56 3.26 -11.13
N ALA A 26 -3.45 2.50 -10.50
CA ALA A 26 -3.41 1.06 -10.68
C ALA A 26 -3.57 0.80 -12.18
N LEU A 27 -2.69 -0.01 -12.75
CA LEU A 27 -2.59 -0.26 -14.19
C LEU A 27 -3.89 -0.83 -14.75
N SER A 28 -4.81 0.08 -15.04
CA SER A 28 -5.93 0.14 -15.97
C SER A 28 -6.86 1.29 -15.52
N CYS A 29 -6.36 2.52 -15.58
CA CYS A 29 -7.20 3.72 -15.61
C CYS A 29 -6.73 4.58 -16.79
N SER A 30 -6.85 4.07 -18.02
CA SER A 30 -6.94 4.97 -19.17
C SER A 30 -8.20 5.82 -18.97
N LYS A 31 -8.00 6.99 -18.39
CA LYS A 31 -8.87 8.15 -18.61
C LYS A 31 -10.33 7.96 -18.15
N LEU A 32 -10.58 7.96 -16.84
CA LEU A 32 -11.83 8.55 -16.34
C LEU A 32 -11.69 10.08 -16.36
N ALA A 33 -11.52 10.63 -17.56
CA ALA A 33 -11.80 12.04 -17.79
C ALA A 33 -13.32 12.18 -17.74
N LEU A 34 -13.81 13.03 -16.85
CA LEU A 34 -15.16 13.56 -16.94
C LEU A 34 -15.34 14.11 -18.35
N ALA A 35 -16.22 13.50 -19.12
CA ALA A 35 -16.74 14.12 -20.33
C ALA A 35 -17.58 15.32 -19.89
N SER A 36 -17.19 16.51 -20.33
CA SER A 36 -18.16 17.56 -20.62
C SER A 36 -17.87 18.05 -22.02
N GLU A 37 -18.84 17.83 -22.90
CA GLU A 37 -18.87 18.29 -24.28
C GLU A 37 -18.72 19.82 -24.38
N GLY A 38 -18.24 20.26 -25.54
CA GLY A 38 -17.87 21.65 -25.79
C GLY A 38 -19.02 22.60 -26.14
N GLU A 39 -18.59 23.85 -26.22
CA GLU A 39 -19.13 25.03 -26.92
C GLU A 39 -20.31 25.80 -26.28
N GLY A 40 -20.10 27.13 -26.12
CA GLY A 40 -21.16 28.11 -25.91
C GLY A 40 -20.84 29.20 -24.89
N GLU A 41 -20.95 30.46 -25.32
CA GLU A 41 -20.53 31.68 -24.63
C GLU A 41 -21.65 32.31 -23.75
N GLN A 42 -21.23 33.02 -22.67
CA GLN A 42 -21.86 34.18 -21.99
C GLN A 42 -22.95 34.06 -20.87
N ILE A 43 -22.62 34.77 -19.75
CA ILE A 43 -23.43 35.55 -18.75
C ILE A 43 -23.80 34.92 -17.37
N LEU A 44 -23.63 35.77 -16.35
CA LEU A 44 -23.84 35.67 -14.88
C LEU A 44 -25.29 35.33 -14.45
N GLU A 45 -25.46 34.53 -13.39
CA GLU A 45 -26.12 34.92 -12.11
C GLU A 45 -26.23 33.77 -11.09
N GLU A 46 -26.32 34.18 -9.82
CA GLU A 46 -26.35 33.43 -8.56
C GLU A 46 -27.71 32.74 -8.31
N SER A 47 -27.75 31.49 -7.82
CA SER A 47 -28.74 30.98 -6.82
C SER A 47 -28.65 29.45 -6.64
N GLY A 48 -28.73 29.00 -5.39
CA GLY A 48 -28.33 27.68 -4.93
C GLY A 48 -29.17 26.48 -5.38
N ARG A 49 -28.56 25.29 -5.33
CA ARG A 49 -29.25 24.00 -5.32
C ARG A 49 -28.57 22.96 -4.41
N ILE A 50 -29.25 22.71 -3.29
CA ILE A 50 -29.68 21.40 -2.79
C ILE A 50 -28.60 20.30 -2.79
N LEU A 51 -28.05 20.04 -1.60
CA LEU A 51 -27.32 18.81 -1.27
C LEU A 51 -28.26 17.61 -1.48
N SER A 52 -28.01 16.83 -2.54
CA SER A 52 -28.75 15.59 -2.79
C SER A 52 -28.22 14.48 -1.90
N THR A 53 -28.96 14.25 -0.82
CA THR A 53 -28.88 13.07 0.06
C THR A 53 -29.60 11.91 -0.63
N SER A 54 -28.87 11.06 -1.36
CA SER A 54 -29.19 9.63 -1.60
C SER A 54 -28.43 9.11 -2.82
N ALA A 55 -27.39 8.32 -2.59
CA ALA A 55 -26.94 7.34 -3.59
C ALA A 55 -27.17 5.94 -3.00
N PRO A 56 -27.77 5.00 -3.76
CA PRO A 56 -28.03 3.64 -3.30
C PRO A 56 -26.72 2.88 -3.13
N ALA A 57 -26.70 1.87 -2.26
CA ALA A 57 -25.52 1.07 -1.91
C ALA A 57 -24.98 0.15 -3.03
N SER A 58 -25.22 0.47 -4.31
CA SER A 58 -24.82 -0.33 -5.48
C SER A 58 -23.99 0.44 -6.52
N THR A 59 -23.65 1.71 -6.27
CA THR A 59 -22.58 2.35 -7.04
C THR A 59 -21.26 1.96 -6.40
N ASN A 60 -20.41 1.26 -7.15
CA ASN A 60 -18.97 1.06 -6.88
C ASN A 60 -18.23 2.42 -6.89
N CYS A 61 -18.68 3.37 -6.08
CA CYS A 61 -17.93 4.55 -5.72
C CYS A 61 -16.75 4.04 -4.91
N LEU A 62 -15.61 3.89 -5.58
CA LEU A 62 -14.32 3.69 -4.94
C LEU A 62 -14.09 4.88 -4.01
N LEU A 63 -14.59 4.78 -2.77
CA LEU A 63 -14.34 5.75 -1.72
C LEU A 63 -12.89 5.49 -1.24
N GLY A 64 -11.93 5.95 -2.05
CA GLY A 64 -10.49 5.70 -1.89
C GLY A 64 -9.82 5.19 -3.17
N ASN A 65 -8.49 5.07 -3.14
CA ASN A 65 -7.72 4.55 -4.28
C ASN A 65 -8.04 3.05 -4.50
N PHE A 66 -7.93 2.57 -5.75
CA PHE A 66 -8.10 1.16 -6.13
C PHE A 66 -7.32 0.20 -5.22
N GLU A 67 -6.07 0.56 -4.88
CA GLU A 67 -5.21 -0.22 -3.99
C GLU A 67 -5.90 -0.51 -2.66
N GLU A 68 -6.54 0.51 -2.08
CA GLU A 68 -7.23 0.40 -0.79
C GLU A 68 -8.49 -0.46 -0.93
N SER A 69 -9.19 -0.34 -2.06
CA SER A 69 -10.40 -1.11 -2.33
C SER A 69 -10.09 -2.61 -2.49
N ILE A 70 -9.06 -2.97 -3.25
CA ILE A 70 -8.57 -4.35 -3.36
C ILE A 70 -8.06 -4.85 -2.01
N LEU A 71 -7.19 -4.06 -1.36
CA LEU A 71 -6.62 -4.49 -0.09
C LEU A 71 -7.67 -4.69 0.97
N ASN A 72 -8.79 -3.97 0.95
CA ASN A 72 -9.88 -4.13 1.92
C ASN A 72 -10.95 -5.14 1.48
N GLY A 73 -10.81 -5.77 0.31
CA GLY A 73 -11.80 -6.72 -0.20
C GLY A 73 -13.12 -6.08 -0.61
N ARG A 74 -13.10 -4.80 -0.99
CA ARG A 74 -14.29 -4.08 -1.51
C ARG A 74 -14.55 -4.36 -2.99
N ILE A 75 -13.64 -5.07 -3.66
CA ILE A 75 -13.74 -5.44 -5.07
C ILE A 75 -13.77 -6.97 -5.14
N GLU A 76 -14.75 -7.52 -5.85
CA GLU A 76 -14.86 -8.95 -6.05
C GLU A 76 -13.82 -9.46 -7.06
N PRO A 77 -13.12 -10.56 -6.76
CA PRO A 77 -12.18 -11.16 -7.69
C PRO A 77 -12.90 -11.83 -8.86
N CYS A 78 -12.33 -11.75 -10.05
CA CYS A 78 -12.82 -12.47 -11.23
C CYS A 78 -12.50 -13.97 -11.15
N GLY A 79 -11.40 -14.32 -10.47
CA GLY A 79 -11.04 -15.70 -10.21
C GLY A 79 -9.78 -15.82 -9.37
N ALA A 80 -9.38 -17.07 -9.09
CA ALA A 80 -8.18 -17.40 -8.33
C ALA A 80 -7.25 -18.31 -9.14
N VAL A 81 -5.96 -18.25 -8.82
CA VAL A 81 -4.92 -19.13 -9.37
C VAL A 81 -4.20 -19.80 -8.21
N ASP A 82 -4.19 -21.13 -8.23
CA ASP A 82 -3.54 -21.95 -7.21
C ASP A 82 -2.05 -22.19 -7.50
N GLY A 83 -1.34 -22.73 -6.50
CA GLY A 83 0.05 -23.17 -6.61
C GLY A 83 1.10 -22.14 -6.21
N PHE A 84 0.71 -20.87 -6.03
CA PHE A 84 1.59 -19.86 -5.44
C PHE A 84 1.91 -20.20 -3.98
N THR A 85 3.16 -19.93 -3.60
CA THR A 85 3.65 -20.14 -2.23
C THR A 85 4.52 -18.98 -1.80
N ALA A 86 4.55 -18.65 -0.51
CA ALA A 86 5.40 -17.60 0.03
C ALA A 86 6.27 -18.14 1.16
N ALA A 87 7.58 -17.87 1.09
CA ALA A 87 8.48 -18.07 2.23
C ALA A 87 8.56 -16.78 3.04
N ILE A 88 8.28 -16.87 4.34
CA ILE A 88 8.29 -15.75 5.29
C ILE A 88 9.42 -15.99 6.29
N GLY A 89 10.29 -15.00 6.42
CA GLY A 89 11.37 -14.94 7.39
C GLY A 89 11.34 -13.61 8.13
N ALA A 90 11.91 -13.59 9.33
CA ALA A 90 12.18 -12.35 10.04
C ALA A 90 13.55 -12.42 10.72
N SER A 91 14.17 -11.27 10.92
CA SER A 91 15.45 -11.15 11.61
C SER A 91 15.46 -9.88 12.46
N GLY A 92 16.30 -9.85 13.49
CA GLY A 92 16.38 -8.78 14.48
C GLY A 92 17.14 -9.25 15.71
N SER A 93 16.63 -8.96 16.92
CA SER A 93 17.22 -9.46 18.17
C SER A 93 17.18 -10.99 18.32
N PHE A 94 16.35 -11.66 17.51
CA PHE A 94 16.35 -13.10 17.30
C PHE A 94 15.87 -13.39 15.86
N CYS A 95 16.11 -14.60 15.38
CA CYS A 95 15.67 -15.04 14.05
C CYS A 95 14.61 -16.14 14.22
N PRO A 96 13.31 -15.84 14.06
CA PRO A 96 12.27 -16.86 14.10
C PRO A 96 12.46 -17.87 12.96
N LYS A 97 11.99 -19.10 13.15
CA LYS A 97 12.04 -20.16 12.13
C LYS A 97 11.31 -19.71 10.87
N HIS A 98 11.98 -19.81 9.72
CA HIS A 98 11.36 -19.52 8.43
C HIS A 98 10.20 -20.49 8.16
N ILE A 99 9.13 -19.95 7.60
CA ILE A 99 7.92 -20.70 7.27
C ILE A 99 7.59 -20.55 5.79
N SER A 100 6.95 -21.56 5.22
CA SER A 100 6.40 -21.50 3.88
C SER A 100 4.89 -21.73 3.95
N LEU A 101 4.12 -20.83 3.34
CA LEU A 101 2.66 -20.87 3.35
C LEU A 101 2.12 -20.77 1.92
N PRO A 102 0.96 -21.39 1.63
CA PRO A 102 0.27 -21.20 0.37
C PRO A 102 -0.22 -19.74 0.23
N VAL A 103 -0.29 -19.26 -1.01
CA VAL A 103 -0.80 -17.93 -1.36
C VAL A 103 -2.03 -18.12 -2.25
N SER A 104 -3.19 -17.61 -1.82
CA SER A 104 -4.35 -17.51 -2.70
C SER A 104 -4.18 -16.28 -3.59
N ALA A 105 -3.94 -16.49 -4.89
CA ALA A 105 -3.71 -15.41 -5.85
C ALA A 105 -4.98 -15.10 -6.65
N TYR A 106 -5.59 -13.95 -6.42
CA TYR A 106 -6.81 -13.51 -7.10
C TYR A 106 -6.50 -12.52 -8.21
N PHE A 107 -7.22 -12.60 -9.34
CA PHE A 107 -7.14 -11.61 -10.42
C PHE A 107 -8.47 -10.90 -10.62
N PHE A 108 -8.39 -9.71 -11.21
CA PHE A 108 -9.52 -8.81 -11.40
C PHE A 108 -9.62 -8.46 -12.89
N LYS A 109 -10.83 -8.18 -13.37
CA LYS A 109 -11.06 -7.62 -14.71
C LYS A 109 -11.56 -6.19 -14.51
N LEU A 110 -10.69 -5.21 -14.75
CA LEU A 110 -10.97 -3.80 -14.47
C LEU A 110 -11.39 -3.01 -15.71
N SER A 111 -11.12 -3.54 -16.88
CA SER A 111 -11.48 -2.98 -18.18
C SER A 111 -11.71 -4.11 -19.19
N ASP A 112 -12.39 -3.78 -20.29
CA ASP A 112 -12.58 -4.69 -21.40
C ASP A 112 -11.35 -4.76 -22.33
N ASP A 113 -10.36 -3.88 -22.12
CA ASP A 113 -9.16 -3.75 -22.96
C ASP A 113 -8.11 -4.87 -22.76
N ASN A 114 -8.48 -5.99 -22.09
CA ASN A 114 -7.60 -7.13 -21.78
C ASN A 114 -6.26 -6.75 -21.10
N ALA A 115 -6.17 -5.54 -20.52
CA ALA A 115 -4.97 -5.09 -19.85
C ALA A 115 -4.67 -5.98 -18.62
N PRO A 116 -3.40 -6.41 -18.42
CA PRO A 116 -3.06 -7.34 -17.35
C PRO A 116 -3.21 -6.65 -15.98
N SER A 117 -4.32 -6.93 -15.31
CA SER A 117 -4.57 -6.48 -13.95
C SER A 117 -3.64 -7.22 -12.95
N PRO A 118 -3.17 -6.55 -11.88
CA PRO A 118 -2.30 -7.19 -10.91
C PRO A 118 -3.04 -8.27 -10.11
N TYR A 119 -2.28 -9.25 -9.62
CA TYR A 119 -2.81 -10.24 -8.68
C TYR A 119 -2.86 -9.67 -7.27
N LEU A 120 -3.90 -10.02 -6.52
CA LEU A 120 -3.95 -9.94 -5.07
C LEU A 120 -3.56 -11.30 -4.48
N GLY A 121 -2.40 -11.39 -3.84
CA GLY A 121 -1.99 -12.53 -3.02
C GLY A 121 -2.49 -12.38 -1.60
N HIS A 122 -3.18 -13.40 -1.09
CA HIS A 122 -3.60 -13.49 0.30
C HIS A 122 -2.92 -14.66 0.98
N ILE A 123 -2.25 -14.40 2.11
CA ILE A 123 -1.55 -15.42 2.91
C ILE A 123 -2.18 -15.43 4.30
N ASN A 124 -2.83 -16.53 4.66
CA ASN A 124 -3.48 -16.67 5.97
C ASN A 124 -2.46 -17.12 7.04
N LEU A 125 -2.28 -16.30 8.09
CA LEU A 125 -1.37 -16.59 9.20
C LEU A 125 -2.01 -17.36 10.36
N ASP A 126 -3.33 -17.55 10.37
CA ASP A 126 -4.04 -18.25 11.44
C ASP A 126 -3.61 -19.73 11.52
N THR A 127 -3.09 -20.28 10.42
CA THR A 127 -2.48 -21.61 10.33
C THR A 127 -1.27 -21.80 11.27
N LEU A 128 -0.63 -20.71 11.68
CA LEU A 128 0.51 -20.71 12.61
C LEU A 128 0.07 -20.62 14.09
N GLY A 129 -1.23 -20.50 14.34
CA GLY A 129 -1.84 -20.34 15.65
C GLY A 129 -2.46 -18.97 15.88
N LYS A 130 -3.23 -18.84 16.97
CA LYS A 130 -4.10 -17.67 17.27
C LYS A 130 -3.41 -16.30 17.30
N ARG A 131 -2.08 -16.25 17.40
CA ARG A 131 -1.31 -14.99 17.45
C ARG A 131 -0.62 -14.65 16.13
N GLY A 132 -0.50 -15.61 15.21
CA GLY A 132 0.28 -15.50 13.98
C GLY A 132 1.78 -15.69 14.20
N TYR A 133 2.59 -15.06 13.35
CA TYR A 133 4.04 -15.27 13.28
C TYR A 133 4.80 -14.35 14.24
N HIS A 134 5.46 -14.91 15.25
CA HIS A 134 6.20 -14.17 16.26
C HIS A 134 7.50 -13.59 15.68
N ILE A 135 7.72 -12.29 15.85
CA ILE A 135 8.87 -11.57 15.30
C ILE A 135 9.53 -10.68 16.36
N PRO A 136 10.81 -10.28 16.15
CA PRO A 136 11.47 -9.27 16.98
C PRO A 136 10.70 -7.94 17.03
N LYS A 137 11.02 -7.08 17.99
CA LYS A 137 10.44 -5.72 18.04
C LYS A 137 10.99 -4.80 16.96
N LYS A 138 12.18 -5.09 16.44
CA LYS A 138 12.87 -4.31 15.42
C LYS A 138 13.69 -5.25 14.56
N GLY A 139 13.71 -4.99 13.25
CA GLY A 139 14.54 -5.71 12.31
C GLY A 139 13.92 -5.75 10.92
N THR A 140 13.99 -6.90 10.26
CA THR A 140 13.51 -7.08 8.89
C THR A 140 12.52 -8.22 8.79
N VAL A 141 11.48 -8.04 7.97
CA VAL A 141 10.62 -9.12 7.49
C VAL A 141 10.96 -9.35 6.02
N GLN A 142 11.29 -10.58 5.68
CA GLN A 142 11.53 -11.01 4.32
C GLN A 142 10.38 -11.90 3.86
N VAL A 143 9.76 -11.58 2.72
CA VAL A 143 8.72 -12.40 2.09
C VAL A 143 9.11 -12.67 0.66
N THR A 144 9.31 -13.95 0.33
CA THR A 144 9.66 -14.38 -1.03
C THR A 144 8.47 -15.09 -1.64
N LEU A 145 7.88 -14.47 -2.66
CA LEU A 145 6.74 -15.02 -3.41
C LEU A 145 7.26 -15.91 -4.54
N PHE A 146 6.73 -17.13 -4.62
CA PHE A 146 7.01 -18.10 -5.66
C PHE A 146 5.76 -18.38 -6.49
N ASN A 147 5.94 -18.52 -7.80
CA ASN A 147 4.88 -18.97 -8.69
C ASN A 147 4.66 -20.51 -8.57
N PRO A 148 3.64 -21.07 -9.24
CA PRO A 148 3.39 -22.52 -9.25
C PRO A 148 4.60 -23.35 -9.71
N ASN A 149 5.40 -22.80 -10.63
CA ASN A 149 6.63 -23.40 -11.14
C ASN A 149 7.83 -23.26 -10.18
N LYS A 150 7.61 -22.76 -8.96
CA LYS A 150 8.63 -22.54 -7.91
C LYS A 150 9.73 -21.55 -8.28
N THR A 151 9.49 -20.70 -9.27
CA THR A 151 10.34 -19.54 -9.59
C THR A 151 9.99 -18.37 -8.68
N VAL A 152 11.00 -17.61 -8.26
CA VAL A 152 10.81 -16.38 -7.48
C VAL A 152 10.15 -15.31 -8.36
N VAL A 153 8.99 -14.82 -7.91
CA VAL A 153 8.27 -13.69 -8.52
C VAL A 153 8.79 -12.37 -7.95
N LYS A 154 8.83 -12.26 -6.62
CA LYS A 154 9.30 -11.06 -5.91
C LYS A 154 9.78 -11.42 -4.52
N MET A 155 10.93 -10.86 -4.15
CA MET A 155 11.39 -10.81 -2.77
C MET A 155 11.09 -9.41 -2.20
N PHE A 156 10.33 -9.37 -1.12
CA PHE A 156 10.08 -8.19 -0.31
C PHE A 156 11.01 -8.22 0.90
N VAL A 157 11.69 -7.11 1.15
CA VAL A 157 12.51 -6.91 2.35
C VAL A 157 12.01 -5.63 3.01
N VAL A 158 11.28 -5.78 4.11
CA VAL A 158 10.63 -4.69 4.83
C VAL A 158 11.33 -4.48 6.16
N MET A 159 11.99 -3.34 6.31
CA MET A 159 12.54 -2.88 7.58
C MET A 159 11.41 -2.34 8.46
N TYR A 160 11.44 -2.66 9.75
CA TYR A 160 10.44 -2.20 10.70
C TYR A 160 11.04 -1.91 12.08
N ASP A 161 10.40 -0.99 12.80
CA ASP A 161 10.72 -0.68 14.19
C ASP A 161 9.42 -0.48 14.99
N MET A 162 9.14 -1.42 15.88
CA MET A 162 8.00 -1.46 16.80
C MET A 162 8.45 -1.43 18.25
N THR A 163 9.65 -0.90 18.53
CA THR A 163 10.18 -0.80 19.90
C THR A 163 9.30 0.05 20.81
N ASP A 164 8.70 1.11 20.26
CA ASP A 164 7.76 2.02 20.91
C ASP A 164 6.30 1.52 20.93
N MET A 165 6.01 0.33 20.38
CA MET A 165 4.65 -0.19 20.31
C MET A 165 4.12 -0.61 21.69
N PRO A 166 3.03 -0.01 22.22
CA PRO A 166 2.48 -0.36 23.53
C PRO A 166 1.88 -1.78 23.53
N PRO A 167 1.65 -2.39 24.71
CA PRO A 167 0.94 -3.67 24.82
C PRO A 167 -0.51 -3.58 24.28
N ARG A 168 -1.01 -4.68 23.70
CA ARG A 168 -2.39 -4.79 23.16
C ARG A 168 -2.71 -3.72 22.10
N CYS A 169 -1.72 -3.35 21.31
CA CYS A 169 -1.91 -2.46 20.17
C CYS A 169 -1.66 -3.21 18.86
N GLN A 170 -2.16 -2.63 17.78
CA GLN A 170 -1.92 -3.09 16.42
C GLN A 170 -1.59 -1.91 15.50
N THR A 171 -0.94 -2.22 14.39
CA THR A 171 -0.64 -1.29 13.30
C THR A 171 -0.38 -2.07 12.02
N PHE A 172 -0.07 -1.39 10.93
CA PHE A 172 0.40 -2.03 9.71
C PHE A 172 1.57 -1.26 9.10
N ILE A 173 2.38 -1.96 8.31
CA ILE A 173 3.34 -1.35 7.40
C ILE A 173 2.98 -1.80 5.98
N ARG A 174 3.03 -0.86 5.05
CA ARG A 174 2.89 -1.09 3.62
C ARG A 174 4.19 -0.72 2.93
N GLN A 175 4.78 -1.65 2.18
CA GLN A 175 5.83 -1.32 1.23
C GLN A 175 5.26 -1.38 -0.18
N ARG A 176 5.38 -0.28 -0.92
CA ARG A 176 4.98 -0.14 -2.31
C ARG A 176 6.21 -0.06 -3.19
N THR A 177 6.16 -0.67 -4.35
CA THR A 177 7.14 -0.52 -5.41
C THR A 177 6.41 0.01 -6.63
N LEU A 178 6.80 1.19 -7.09
CA LEU A 178 6.17 1.96 -8.15
C LEU A 178 7.14 2.12 -9.31
N TYR A 179 6.64 2.05 -10.54
CA TYR A 179 7.31 2.67 -11.67
C TYR A 179 6.99 4.16 -11.65
N MET A 180 8.02 5.00 -11.57
CA MET A 180 7.88 6.46 -11.54
C MET A 180 8.73 7.08 -12.64
N PRO A 181 8.30 8.19 -13.26
CA PRO A 181 9.16 8.94 -14.16
C PRO A 181 10.40 9.42 -13.40
N VAL A 182 11.56 9.37 -14.06
CA VAL A 182 12.82 9.86 -13.50
C VAL A 182 12.76 11.38 -13.31
N ASP A 183 12.20 12.07 -14.31
CA ASP A 183 12.01 13.52 -14.29
C ASP A 183 10.82 13.89 -13.40
N SER A 184 11.09 14.61 -12.31
CA SER A 184 10.07 15.05 -11.36
C SER A 184 9.05 16.03 -11.94
N ASP A 185 9.42 16.72 -13.01
CA ASP A 185 8.60 17.72 -13.71
C ASP A 185 7.77 17.09 -14.84
N SER A 186 7.86 15.76 -15.02
CA SER A 186 7.06 15.03 -15.99
C SER A 186 5.62 14.89 -15.47
N ASP A 187 4.63 15.25 -16.30
CA ASP A 187 3.20 15.00 -16.04
C ASP A 187 2.81 13.51 -16.15
N GLN A 188 3.79 12.63 -16.36
CA GLN A 188 3.54 11.20 -16.55
C GLN A 188 3.15 10.51 -15.23
N PRO A 189 2.15 9.61 -15.24
CA PRO A 189 1.67 8.96 -14.03
C PRO A 189 2.68 7.91 -13.52
N SER A 190 2.56 7.60 -12.23
CA SER A 190 3.24 6.48 -11.59
C SER A 190 2.36 5.24 -11.54
N TYR A 191 2.98 4.07 -11.64
CA TYR A 191 2.27 2.79 -11.74
C TYR A 191 2.67 1.81 -10.63
N LEU A 192 1.68 1.32 -9.87
CA LEU A 192 1.93 0.31 -8.83
C LEU A 192 2.34 -1.02 -9.47
N ARG A 193 3.50 -1.52 -9.02
CA ARG A 193 4.04 -2.78 -9.49
C ARG A 193 3.95 -3.89 -8.45
N TYR A 194 4.39 -3.59 -7.24
CA TYR A 194 4.34 -4.51 -6.11
C TYR A 194 3.86 -3.78 -4.86
N LEU A 195 3.07 -4.46 -4.02
CA LEU A 195 2.71 -3.98 -2.69
C LEU A 195 2.77 -5.14 -1.72
N ILE A 196 3.28 -4.91 -0.52
CA ILE A 196 3.12 -5.83 0.61
C ILE A 196 2.51 -5.07 1.79
N HIS A 197 1.46 -5.62 2.37
CA HIS A 197 0.78 -5.11 3.56
C HIS A 197 0.99 -6.10 4.70
N LEU A 198 1.73 -5.65 5.71
CA LEU A 198 2.08 -6.41 6.91
C LEU A 198 1.30 -5.85 8.10
N ARG A 199 0.54 -6.69 8.80
CA ARG A 199 -0.19 -6.31 10.02
C ARG A 199 0.56 -6.76 11.25
N PHE A 200 0.80 -5.84 12.17
CA PHE A 200 1.56 -6.06 13.39
C PHE A 200 0.65 -5.93 14.61
N ALA A 201 0.81 -6.82 15.58
CA ALA A 201 0.11 -6.77 16.85
C ALA A 201 1.04 -7.09 18.02
N SER A 202 0.83 -6.40 19.15
CA SER A 202 1.51 -6.65 20.40
C SER A 202 0.60 -7.41 21.35
N THR A 203 1.22 -8.27 22.15
CA THR A 203 0.55 -8.97 23.24
C THR A 203 0.59 -8.17 24.54
N LYS A 204 -0.06 -8.68 25.60
CA LYS A 204 0.05 -8.13 26.96
C LYS A 204 1.49 -8.05 27.49
N SER A 205 2.38 -8.92 27.01
CA SER A 205 3.80 -8.95 27.37
C SER A 205 4.69 -8.23 26.34
N SER A 206 4.11 -7.36 25.51
CA SER A 206 4.81 -6.58 24.47
C SER A 206 5.56 -7.42 23.42
N LYS A 207 5.27 -8.71 23.28
CA LYS A 207 5.76 -9.53 22.17
C LYS A 207 5.00 -9.16 20.89
N VAL A 208 5.71 -9.03 19.77
CA VAL A 208 5.18 -8.56 18.48
C VAL A 208 4.97 -9.75 17.54
N TYR A 209 3.86 -9.72 16.81
CA TYR A 209 3.48 -10.75 15.87
C TYR A 209 2.99 -10.12 14.56
N LEU A 210 3.31 -10.76 13.44
CA LEU A 210 2.48 -10.61 12.24
C LEU A 210 1.20 -11.42 12.46
N HIS A 211 0.03 -10.82 12.24
CA HIS A 211 -1.25 -11.46 12.57
C HIS A 211 -2.26 -11.41 11.43
N THR A 212 -3.28 -12.27 11.52
CA THR A 212 -4.39 -12.40 10.58
C THR A 212 -3.91 -12.86 9.20
N ASP A 213 -3.28 -11.98 8.44
CA ASP A 213 -2.89 -12.22 7.06
C ASP A 213 -1.77 -11.29 6.59
N LEU A 214 -1.11 -11.70 5.51
CA LEU A 214 -0.34 -10.81 4.66
C LEU A 214 -1.09 -10.64 3.35
N ARG A 215 -1.14 -9.40 2.85
CA ARG A 215 -1.73 -9.08 1.55
C ARG A 215 -0.64 -8.57 0.62
N LEU A 216 -0.57 -9.16 -0.58
CA LEU A 216 0.41 -8.84 -1.61
C LEU A 216 -0.33 -8.34 -2.85
N ILE A 217 0.18 -7.31 -3.50
CA ILE A 217 -0.15 -7.00 -4.89
C ILE A 217 1.08 -7.28 -5.72
N PHE A 218 0.93 -8.05 -6.79
CA PHE A 218 2.04 -8.36 -7.69
C PHE A 218 1.53 -8.50 -9.12
N ALA A 219 2.20 -7.84 -10.06
CA ALA A 219 1.80 -7.86 -11.46
C ALA A 219 2.41 -9.05 -12.22
N ARG A 220 1.69 -9.50 -13.27
CA ARG A 220 1.99 -10.68 -14.08
C ARG A 220 3.20 -10.52 -15.00
N ASP A 221 3.38 -9.35 -15.59
CA ASP A 221 4.23 -9.19 -16.76
C ASP A 221 5.16 -8.00 -16.65
N LYS A 222 6.41 -8.08 -17.10
CA LYS A 222 7.33 -6.93 -17.08
C LYS A 222 6.79 -5.90 -18.06
N PHE A 223 6.32 -4.76 -17.54
CA PHE A 223 5.80 -3.72 -18.41
C PHE A 223 6.98 -3.06 -19.14
N GLU A 224 6.89 -2.99 -20.47
CA GLU A 224 7.81 -2.22 -21.29
C GLU A 224 7.24 -0.82 -21.45
N PHE A 225 8.01 0.18 -21.05
CA PHE A 225 7.69 1.59 -21.30
C PHE A 225 8.41 2.02 -22.57
N ASP A 226 7.75 2.82 -23.42
CA ASP A 226 8.44 3.43 -24.55
C ASP A 226 9.39 4.52 -24.02
N ASN A 227 10.69 4.23 -24.06
CA ASN A 227 11.74 5.15 -23.63
C ASN A 227 11.75 6.47 -24.42
N LYS A 228 11.04 6.56 -25.56
CA LYS A 228 10.85 7.80 -26.31
C LYS A 228 9.87 8.77 -25.63
N VAL A 229 8.97 8.27 -24.79
CA VAL A 229 7.94 9.06 -24.12
C VAL A 229 8.42 9.58 -22.78
N ALA A 230 8.98 8.70 -21.94
CA ALA A 230 9.59 9.06 -20.67
C ALA A 230 10.48 7.92 -20.15
N GLN A 231 11.52 8.27 -19.41
CA GLN A 231 12.33 7.30 -18.70
C GLN A 231 11.70 6.99 -17.34
N TYR A 232 11.42 5.72 -17.09
CA TYR A 232 10.86 5.24 -15.84
C TYR A 232 11.89 4.49 -14.99
N GLU A 233 11.80 4.63 -13.68
CA GLU A 233 12.57 3.84 -12.73
C GLU A 233 11.69 3.24 -11.63
N LEU A 234 12.21 2.17 -11.01
CA LEU A 234 11.50 1.44 -9.98
C LEU A 234 11.87 1.98 -8.59
N ARG A 235 10.96 2.68 -7.93
CA ARG A 235 11.16 3.22 -6.58
C ARG A 235 10.35 2.43 -5.55
N SER A 236 10.91 2.22 -4.36
CA SER A 236 10.21 1.54 -3.26
C SER A 236 10.01 2.46 -2.05
N PHE A 237 8.80 2.47 -1.52
CA PHE A 237 8.37 3.33 -0.41
C PHE A 237 7.79 2.46 0.69
N THR A 238 8.15 2.73 1.95
CA THR A 238 7.63 2.00 3.11
C THR A 238 6.91 2.98 4.02
N GLU A 239 5.63 2.74 4.26
CA GLU A 239 4.73 3.65 4.97
C GLU A 239 3.90 2.90 6.01
N GLY A 240 3.55 3.58 7.09
CA GLY A 240 2.61 3.10 8.10
C GLY A 240 1.76 4.25 8.64
N PRO A 241 0.74 3.96 9.45
CA PRO A 241 -0.02 4.98 10.15
C PRO A 241 0.90 5.88 10.98
N THR A 242 0.66 7.20 10.97
CA THR A 242 1.41 8.16 11.79
C THR A 242 0.56 8.76 12.91
N LYS A 243 -0.75 8.96 12.66
CA LYS A 243 -1.68 9.60 13.60
C LYS A 243 -3.06 8.91 13.58
N PRO A 244 -3.35 8.00 14.54
CA PRO A 244 -2.43 7.39 15.48
C PRO A 244 -1.54 6.33 14.80
N LYS A 245 -0.27 6.22 15.23
CA LYS A 245 0.65 5.16 14.77
C LYS A 245 0.18 3.76 15.18
N TYR A 246 -0.47 3.67 16.34
CA TYR A 246 -0.94 2.43 16.96
C TYR A 246 -2.41 2.56 17.33
N SER A 247 -3.20 1.53 17.06
CA SER A 247 -4.59 1.42 17.51
C SER A 247 -4.74 0.30 18.54
N PRO A 248 -5.70 0.39 19.49
CA PRO A 248 -5.99 -0.72 20.38
C PRO A 248 -6.39 -1.97 19.60
N LYS A 249 -5.84 -3.12 19.98
CA LYS A 249 -6.27 -4.42 19.47
C LYS A 249 -7.50 -4.85 20.28
N ARG A 250 -8.65 -4.83 19.61
CA ARG A 250 -9.93 -5.31 20.16
C ARG A 250 -9.94 -6.82 20.33
#